data_AF-H6C5F3-F1
#
_entry.id   AF-H6C5F3-F1
#
_cell.length_a   1.000
_cell.length_b   1.000
_cell.length_c   1.000
_cell.angle_alpha   90.00
_cell.angle_beta   90.00
_cell.angle_gamma   90.00
#
_symmetry.space_group_name_H-M   'P 1'
#
loop_
_entity.id
_entity.type
_entity.pdbx_description
1 polymer ?
#
loop_
_entity_poly.entity_id
_entity_poly.type
_entity_poly.pdbx_seq_one_letter_code
_entity_poly.pdbx_strand_id
1 'polypeptide(L)'
;MYRITLLLFWLAFLSLTSASPVQVVRKSLNPKMIKVRSPVSDTDFSSSGDWPTNVVMIGGSQTYGMWVPADGTTYDLGTIECLGVPAYAIGDCNDITIDKIGVVVGYGPCKFTGNAGYSQVIEGAAGEGYQTVGPPQNILTAACGL
;
A
#
# COMPACT_ATOMS: atom_id res chain seq x y z
N MET A 1 -62.21 4.78 -29.28
CA MET A 1 -61.54 4.45 -28.00
C MET A 1 -60.94 3.04 -27.93
N TYR A 2 -61.28 2.09 -28.83
CA TYR A 2 -60.70 0.73 -28.83
C TYR A 2 -59.28 0.59 -29.44
N ARG A 3 -58.84 1.54 -30.27
CA ARG A 3 -57.53 1.46 -30.95
C ARG A 3 -56.34 1.78 -30.04
N ILE A 4 -56.57 2.56 -28.97
CA ILE A 4 -55.53 2.97 -28.01
C ILE A 4 -55.25 1.83 -27.03
N THR A 5 -56.29 1.09 -26.61
CA THR A 5 -56.17 -0.06 -25.70
C THR A 5 -55.41 -1.23 -26.35
N LEU A 6 -55.58 -1.46 -27.65
CA LEU A 6 -54.86 -2.50 -28.39
C LEU A 6 -53.36 -2.20 -28.54
N LEU A 7 -53.01 -0.91 -28.66
CA LEU A 7 -51.62 -0.44 -28.77
C LEU A 7 -50.86 -0.58 -27.43
N LEU A 8 -51.54 -0.32 -26.32
CA LEU A 8 -50.98 -0.50 -24.97
C LEU A 8 -50.77 -1.99 -24.63
N PHE A 9 -51.66 -2.86 -25.10
CA PHE A 9 -51.50 -4.31 -24.90
C PHE A 9 -50.32 -4.90 -25.69
N TRP A 10 -50.01 -4.33 -26.86
CA TRP A 10 -48.85 -4.71 -27.67
C TRP A 10 -47.52 -4.26 -27.04
N LEU A 11 -47.47 -3.06 -26.47
CA LEU A 11 -46.27 -2.54 -25.79
C LEU A 11 -45.90 -3.35 -24.53
N ALA A 12 -46.88 -3.91 -23.81
CA ALA A 12 -46.63 -4.73 -22.63
C ALA A 12 -46.01 -6.11 -22.94
N PHE A 13 -46.14 -6.60 -24.17
CA PHE A 13 -45.54 -7.87 -24.60
C PHE A 13 -44.08 -7.74 -25.06
N LEU A 14 -43.61 -6.52 -25.37
CA LEU A 14 -42.24 -6.26 -25.82
C LEU A 14 -41.22 -6.14 -24.69
N SER A 15 -41.64 -6.10 -23.42
CA SER A 15 -40.76 -5.97 -22.25
C SER A 15 -40.29 -7.30 -21.64
N LEU A 16 -40.55 -8.44 -22.30
CA LEU A 16 -40.00 -9.75 -21.93
C LEU A 16 -38.65 -10.00 -22.63
N THR A 17 -37.75 -9.02 -22.62
CA THR A 17 -36.34 -9.30 -22.87
C THR A 17 -35.77 -9.89 -21.59
N SER A 18 -35.63 -11.21 -21.55
CA SER A 18 -34.88 -11.90 -20.51
C SER A 18 -33.48 -11.28 -20.44
N ALA A 19 -33.18 -10.62 -19.32
CA ALA A 19 -31.81 -10.35 -18.94
C ALA A 19 -31.16 -11.71 -18.69
N SER A 20 -30.56 -12.29 -19.74
CA SER A 20 -29.62 -13.38 -19.56
C SER A 20 -28.59 -12.88 -18.55
N PRO A 21 -28.31 -13.61 -17.45
CA PRO A 21 -27.22 -13.21 -16.59
C PRO A 21 -25.99 -13.12 -17.47
N VAL A 22 -25.38 -11.93 -17.53
CA VAL A 22 -24.04 -11.77 -18.08
C VAL A 22 -23.20 -12.78 -17.31
N GLN A 23 -22.89 -13.90 -17.95
CA GLN A 23 -21.95 -14.85 -17.40
C GLN A 23 -20.66 -14.06 -17.28
N VAL A 24 -20.37 -13.59 -16.07
CA VAL A 24 -19.04 -13.13 -15.71
C VAL A 24 -18.19 -14.37 -15.88
N VAL A 25 -17.63 -14.55 -17.08
CA VAL A 25 -16.61 -15.54 -17.36
C VAL A 25 -15.42 -15.07 -16.54
N ARG A 26 -15.37 -15.48 -15.27
CA ARG A 26 -14.17 -15.35 -14.45
C ARG A 26 -13.15 -16.21 -15.18
N LYS A 27 -12.24 -15.56 -15.89
CA LYS A 27 -11.08 -16.21 -16.48
C LYS A 27 -10.34 -16.88 -15.32
N SER A 28 -10.57 -18.18 -15.17
CA SER A 28 -9.95 -18.97 -14.11
C SER A 28 -8.45 -18.88 -14.33
N LEU A 29 -7.73 -18.38 -13.31
CA LEU A 29 -6.27 -18.39 -13.33
C LEU A 29 -5.83 -19.84 -13.49
N ASN A 30 -4.97 -20.12 -14.47
CA ASN A 30 -4.47 -21.47 -14.67
C ASN A 30 -3.71 -21.89 -13.39
N PRO A 31 -4.20 -22.88 -12.63
CA PRO A 31 -3.58 -23.26 -11.36
C PRO A 31 -2.14 -23.76 -11.53
N LYS A 32 -1.77 -24.21 -12.75
CA LYS A 32 -0.40 -24.61 -13.10
C LYS A 32 0.55 -23.42 -13.30
N MET A 33 0.02 -22.20 -13.44
CA MET A 33 0.79 -20.96 -13.55
C MET A 33 0.75 -20.12 -12.26
N ILE A 34 0.04 -20.57 -11.22
CA ILE A 34 0.07 -19.96 -9.89
C ILE A 34 1.35 -20.44 -9.21
N LYS A 35 2.42 -19.65 -9.31
CA LYS A 35 3.62 -19.86 -8.52
C LYS A 35 3.37 -19.30 -7.12
N VAL A 36 3.29 -20.16 -6.12
CA VAL A 36 3.33 -19.74 -4.72
C VAL A 36 4.66 -19.02 -4.52
N ARG A 37 4.61 -17.70 -4.25
CA ARG A 37 5.81 -16.95 -3.89
C ARG A 37 6.27 -17.44 -2.52
N SER A 38 7.58 -17.60 -2.34
CA SER A 38 8.15 -17.82 -1.01
C SER A 38 7.68 -16.68 -0.08
N PRO A 39 7.52 -16.92 1.24
CA PRO A 39 7.22 -15.86 2.19
C PRO A 39 8.28 -14.75 2.06
N VAL A 40 7.82 -13.54 1.75
CA VAL A 40 8.66 -12.33 1.69
C VAL A 40 8.80 -11.82 3.13
N SER A 41 10.03 -11.50 3.53
CA SER A 41 10.35 -11.11 4.91
C SER A 41 11.19 -9.84 4.92
N ASP A 42 11.46 -9.29 6.11
CA ASP A 42 12.25 -8.05 6.26
C ASP A 42 13.64 -8.12 5.60
N THR A 43 14.15 -9.32 5.27
CA THR A 43 15.39 -9.49 4.50
C THR A 43 15.31 -8.93 3.07
N ASP A 44 14.10 -8.85 2.50
CA ASP A 44 13.87 -8.34 1.15
C ASP A 44 14.05 -6.82 1.05
N PHE A 45 14.10 -6.12 2.20
CA PHE A 45 14.41 -4.70 2.34
C PHE A 45 15.91 -4.38 2.36
N SER A 46 16.77 -5.38 2.23
CA SER A 46 18.21 -5.18 2.12
C SER A 46 18.62 -4.57 0.77
N SER A 47 19.80 -3.95 0.72
CA SER A 47 20.36 -3.38 -0.53
C SER A 47 20.50 -4.39 -1.69
N SER A 48 20.53 -5.68 -1.38
CA SER A 48 20.61 -6.79 -2.33
C SER A 48 19.31 -7.57 -2.50
N GLY A 49 18.23 -7.14 -1.84
CA GLY A 49 16.92 -7.77 -1.90
C GLY A 49 16.10 -7.34 -3.12
N ASP A 50 14.93 -7.95 -3.28
CA ASP A 50 14.00 -7.64 -4.37
C ASP A 50 13.37 -6.24 -4.24
N TRP A 51 13.42 -5.64 -3.04
CA TRP A 51 12.90 -4.29 -2.78
C TRP A 51 13.88 -3.50 -1.90
N PRO A 52 14.98 -2.97 -2.46
CA PRO A 52 15.97 -2.21 -1.70
C PRO A 52 15.36 -0.96 -1.07
N THR A 53 15.47 -0.81 0.26
CA THR A 53 14.90 0.32 1.00
C THR A 53 15.91 0.93 1.93
N ASN A 54 15.65 2.15 2.38
CA ASN A 54 16.43 2.80 3.42
C ASN A 54 15.66 3.12 4.69
N VAL A 55 14.34 3.03 4.63
CA VAL A 55 13.46 3.15 5.78
C VAL A 55 12.58 1.91 5.84
N VAL A 56 12.45 1.36 7.04
CA VAL A 56 11.55 0.27 7.34
C VAL A 56 10.67 0.67 8.52
N MET A 57 9.37 0.51 8.36
CA MET A 57 8.36 0.86 9.34
C MET A 57 7.59 -0.38 9.78
N ILE A 58 7.04 -0.36 10.98
CA ILE A 58 6.16 -1.40 11.50
C ILE A 58 4.80 -0.77 11.75
N GLY A 59 3.75 -1.40 11.21
CA GLY A 59 2.36 -1.06 11.49
C GLY A 59 1.56 -2.33 11.76
N GLY A 60 1.11 -2.50 13.00
CA GLY A 60 0.48 -3.72 13.49
C GLY A 60 1.40 -4.93 13.35
N SER A 61 0.97 -5.93 12.58
CA SER A 61 1.72 -7.15 12.31
C SER A 61 2.48 -7.13 10.98
N GLN A 62 2.55 -5.97 10.32
CA GLN A 62 3.21 -5.83 9.01
C GLN A 62 4.44 -4.93 9.11
N THR A 63 5.41 -5.25 8.27
CA THR A 63 6.60 -4.43 8.06
C THR A 63 6.48 -3.77 6.68
N TYR A 64 6.81 -2.49 6.59
CA TYR A 64 6.69 -1.69 5.38
C TYR A 64 8.06 -1.10 5.02
N GLY A 65 8.54 -1.41 3.84
CA GLY A 65 9.81 -0.89 3.33
C GLY A 65 9.59 0.19 2.29
N MET A 66 10.31 1.31 2.41
CA MET A 66 10.30 2.41 1.44
C MET A 66 11.68 3.01 1.20
N TRP A 67 11.82 3.66 0.06
CA TRP A 67 13.03 4.42 -0.26
C TRP A 67 12.74 5.92 -0.23
N VAL A 68 13.48 6.65 0.61
CA VAL A 68 13.48 8.12 0.68
C VAL A 68 14.81 8.63 0.14
N PRO A 69 14.85 9.50 -0.88
CA PRO A 69 16.11 10.09 -1.33
C PRO A 69 16.87 10.79 -0.19
N ALA A 70 18.17 10.52 -0.08
CA ALA A 70 19.02 11.04 0.98
C ALA A 70 19.74 12.33 0.56
N ASP A 71 18.96 13.33 0.13
CA ASP A 71 19.43 14.62 -0.38
C ASP A 71 19.07 15.80 0.53
N GLY A 72 18.56 15.52 1.74
CA GLY A 72 18.08 16.50 2.72
C GLY A 72 16.70 17.10 2.40
N THR A 73 16.10 16.75 1.26
CA THR A 73 14.78 17.25 0.87
C THR A 73 13.69 16.54 1.66
N THR A 74 12.63 17.29 1.99
CA THR A 74 11.43 16.70 2.60
C THR A 74 10.50 16.18 1.51
N TYR A 75 10.18 14.89 1.59
CA TYR A 75 9.29 14.19 0.68
C TYR A 75 7.94 13.91 1.36
N ASP A 76 6.86 14.07 0.58
CA ASP A 76 5.51 13.64 0.97
C ASP A 76 5.40 12.13 0.77
N LEU A 77 5.11 11.41 1.86
CA LEU A 77 4.97 9.95 1.84
C LEU A 77 3.71 9.48 1.11
N GLY A 78 2.76 10.36 0.80
CA GLY A 78 1.66 10.08 -0.13
C GLY A 78 2.10 9.99 -1.59
N THR A 79 3.36 10.29 -1.89
CA THR A 79 3.94 10.14 -3.24
C THR A 79 4.98 9.04 -3.32
N ILE A 80 5.23 8.34 -2.21
CA ILE A 80 6.19 7.23 -2.10
C ILE A 80 5.40 5.95 -1.86
N GLU A 81 5.68 4.94 -2.66
CA GLU A 81 5.12 3.60 -2.48
C GLU A 81 5.88 2.81 -1.41
N CYS A 82 5.13 2.14 -0.55
CA CYS A 82 5.62 1.22 0.46
C CYS A 82 5.29 -0.22 0.07
N LEU A 83 6.25 -1.13 0.23
CA LEU A 83 5.97 -2.56 0.18
C LEU A 83 5.70 -3.09 1.59
N GLY A 84 4.48 -3.54 1.83
CA GLY A 84 4.06 -4.22 3.06
C GLY A 84 4.27 -5.74 2.98
N VAL A 85 4.99 -6.29 3.94
CA VAL A 85 5.24 -7.73 4.11
C VAL A 85 4.64 -8.22 5.45
N PRO A 86 4.18 -9.49 5.53
CA PRO A 86 4.26 -10.56 4.53
C PRO A 86 3.15 -10.55 3.47
N ALA A 87 2.20 -9.61 3.53
CA ALA A 87 1.06 -9.60 2.59
C ALA A 87 1.47 -9.31 1.14
N TYR A 88 2.67 -8.76 0.92
CA TYR A 88 3.18 -8.32 -0.37
C TYR A 88 2.23 -7.33 -1.05
N ALA A 89 1.85 -6.31 -0.30
CA ALA A 89 0.94 -5.25 -0.74
C ALA A 89 1.73 -3.97 -1.00
N ILE A 90 1.44 -3.30 -2.11
CA ILE A 90 2.03 -2.00 -2.46
C ILE A 90 0.93 -0.94 -2.31
N GLY A 91 1.28 0.19 -1.71
CA GLY A 91 0.41 1.35 -1.57
C GLY A 91 1.16 2.55 -1.02
N ASP A 92 0.45 3.66 -0.88
CA ASP A 92 1.04 4.92 -0.42
C ASP A 92 1.50 4.80 1.05
N CYS A 93 2.71 5.28 1.33
CA CYS A 93 3.32 5.11 2.65
C CYS A 93 2.61 5.90 3.76
N ASN A 94 1.87 6.96 3.44
CA ASN A 94 1.18 7.78 4.42
C ASN A 94 -0.19 7.23 4.87
N ASP A 95 -0.76 6.26 4.16
CA ASP A 95 -2.08 5.67 4.49
C ASP A 95 -2.00 4.67 5.66
N ILE A 96 -0.79 4.31 6.07
CA ILE A 96 -0.55 3.25 7.05
C ILE A 96 -0.34 3.86 8.44
N THR A 97 -1.02 3.29 9.44
CA THR A 97 -0.74 3.60 10.85
C THR A 97 0.55 2.91 11.29
N ILE A 98 1.53 3.71 11.70
CA ILE A 98 2.87 3.26 12.06
C ILE A 98 3.06 3.27 13.58
N ASP A 99 3.54 2.15 14.11
CA ASP A 99 3.92 1.97 15.50
C ASP A 99 5.41 2.23 15.73
N LYS A 100 6.26 1.90 14.74
CA LYS A 100 7.72 2.01 14.86
C LYS A 100 8.39 2.29 13.52
N ILE A 101 9.53 2.96 13.55
CA ILE A 101 10.34 3.30 12.37
C ILE A 101 11.80 2.95 12.63
N GLY A 102 12.46 2.37 11.64
CA GLY A 102 13.89 2.08 11.61
C GLY A 102 14.50 2.54 10.28
N VAL A 103 15.80 2.86 10.29
CA VAL A 103 16.57 3.27 9.12
C VAL A 103 17.69 2.25 8.91
N VAL A 104 17.82 1.71 7.69
CA VAL A 104 18.45 0.38 7.50
C VAL A 104 19.78 0.41 6.77
N VAL A 105 20.17 1.50 6.10
CA VAL A 105 21.31 1.47 5.14
C VAL A 105 22.23 2.70 5.18
N GLY A 106 22.42 3.37 6.32
CA GLY A 106 23.42 4.44 6.42
C GLY A 106 23.07 5.71 5.65
N TYR A 107 21.82 5.83 5.20
CA TYR A 107 21.26 7.02 4.55
C TYR A 107 20.50 7.93 5.52
N GLY A 108 20.61 7.67 6.82
CA GLY A 108 20.18 8.63 7.83
C GLY A 108 21.26 9.68 8.14
N PRO A 109 20.98 10.62 9.04
CA PRO A 109 19.74 10.72 9.83
C PRO A 109 18.52 11.02 8.95
N CYS A 110 17.36 10.48 9.37
CA CYS A 110 16.09 10.74 8.73
C CYS A 110 15.12 11.41 9.71
N LYS A 111 14.53 12.54 9.31
CA LYS A 111 13.45 13.22 10.03
C LYS A 111 12.10 12.75 9.51
N PHE A 112 11.23 12.29 10.40
CA PHE A 112 9.86 11.88 10.11
C PHE A 112 8.87 12.82 10.77
N THR A 113 7.78 13.15 10.08
CA THR A 113 6.67 13.96 10.64
C THR A 113 5.35 13.22 10.43
N GLY A 114 4.52 13.12 11.48
CA GLY A 114 3.22 12.46 11.47
C GLY A 114 2.04 13.39 11.72
N ASN A 115 0.81 12.86 11.56
CA ASN A 115 -0.42 13.65 11.62
C ASN A 115 -0.86 14.09 13.02
N ALA A 116 -0.37 13.44 14.09
CA ALA A 116 -0.66 13.80 15.48
C ALA A 116 0.48 14.59 16.13
N GLY A 117 1.22 15.37 15.34
CA GLY A 117 2.33 16.21 15.81
C GLY A 117 3.62 15.44 16.11
N TYR A 118 3.68 14.15 15.76
CA TYR A 118 4.93 13.39 15.82
C TYR A 118 5.97 14.04 14.91
N SER A 119 7.15 14.28 15.47
CA SER A 119 8.32 14.73 14.72
C SER A 119 9.56 14.17 15.40
N GLN A 120 10.29 13.30 14.72
CA GLN A 120 11.48 12.67 15.29
C GLN A 120 12.56 12.53 14.23
N VAL A 121 13.82 12.74 14.65
CA VAL A 121 15.00 12.38 13.88
C VAL A 121 15.46 11.01 14.37
N ILE A 122 15.66 10.09 13.41
CA ILE A 122 16.17 8.76 13.67
C ILE A 122 17.55 8.68 13.03
N GLU A 123 18.55 8.50 13.88
CA GLU A 123 19.93 8.27 13.47
C GLU A 123 20.02 6.92 12.74
N GLY A 124 20.62 6.93 11.55
CA GLY A 124 20.35 5.90 10.54
C GLY A 124 21.37 4.79 10.40
N ALA A 125 21.95 4.31 11.50
CA ALA A 125 22.86 3.18 11.42
C ALA A 125 22.07 1.86 11.31
N ALA A 126 22.41 1.08 10.28
CA ALA A 126 21.88 -0.26 10.08
C ALA A 126 22.10 -1.13 11.33
N GLY A 127 21.03 -1.73 11.86
CA GLY A 127 21.11 -2.62 13.02
C GLY A 127 20.87 -1.97 14.38
N GLU A 128 20.61 -0.65 14.46
CA GLU A 128 20.24 0.02 15.72
C GLU A 128 18.79 -0.24 16.17
N GLY A 129 18.02 -0.97 15.36
CA GLY A 129 16.65 -1.37 15.68
C GLY A 129 15.60 -0.32 15.30
N TYR A 130 14.47 -0.37 15.98
CA TYR A 130 13.30 0.45 15.69
C TYR A 130 13.01 1.46 16.81
N GLN A 131 12.67 2.68 16.44
CA GLN A 131 12.18 3.72 17.34
C GLN A 131 10.65 3.74 17.35
N THR A 132 10.05 3.91 18.53
CA THR A 132 8.59 3.90 18.69
C THR A 132 7.98 5.22 18.25
N VAL A 133 6.87 5.14 17.52
CA VAL A 133 5.98 6.25 17.17
C VAL A 133 4.84 6.29 18.19
N GLY A 134 4.82 7.33 19.03
CA GLY A 134 3.85 7.47 20.12
C GLY A 134 2.98 8.72 19.98
N PRO A 135 1.65 8.60 19.93
CA PRO A 135 0.85 7.38 19.69
C PRO A 135 1.02 6.84 18.26
N PRO A 136 0.65 5.58 17.98
CA PRO A 136 0.64 5.04 16.61
C PRO A 136 -0.18 5.93 15.68
N GLN A 137 0.41 6.28 14.53
CA GLN A 137 -0.17 7.29 13.66
C GLN A 137 0.40 7.22 12.24
N ASN A 138 -0.21 7.96 11.31
CA ASN A 138 0.28 8.07 9.95
C ASN A 138 1.53 8.96 9.91
N ILE A 139 2.53 8.55 9.14
CA ILE A 139 3.70 9.37 8.84
C ILE A 139 3.45 10.05 7.51
N LEU A 140 3.53 11.38 7.50
CA LEU A 140 3.17 12.21 6.36
C LEU A 140 4.38 12.56 5.51
N THR A 141 5.52 12.83 6.14
CA THR A 141 6.72 13.26 5.43
C THR A 141 7.99 12.64 5.99
N ALA A 142 8.99 12.46 5.14
CA ALA A 142 10.34 12.08 5.56
C ALA A 142 11.40 12.94 4.85
N ALA A 143 12.51 13.22 5.52
CA ALA A 143 13.70 13.82 4.94
C ALA A 143 14.93 13.06 5.43
N CYS A 144 15.78 12.58 4.54
CA CYS A 144 16.98 11.79 4.86
C CYS A 144 18.25 12.47 4.36
N GLY A 145 19.39 12.21 5.00
CA GLY A 145 20.68 12.84 4.65
C GLY A 145 20.83 14.28 5.19
N LEU A 146 20.30 14.53 6.39
CA LEU A 146 20.36 15.81 7.10
C LEU A 146 21.72 16.06 7.78
#